data_AF-A0A3A0E508-F1
#
_entry.id   AF-A0A3A0E508-F1
#
_cell.length_a   1.000
_cell.length_b   1.000
_cell.length_c   1.000
_cell.angle_alpha   90.00
_cell.angle_beta   90.00
_cell.angle_gamma   90.00
#
_symmetry.space_group_name_H-M   'P 1'
#
loop_
_entity.id
_entity.type
_entity.pdbx_description
1 polymer ?
#
loop_
_entity_poly.entity_id
_entity_poly.type
_entity_poly.pdbx_seq_one_letter_code
_entity_poly.pdbx_strand_id
1 'polypeptide(L)'
;MAKGKTFRIVTRGANGELRARDYEHQEAVLRMHTQIGIDDCSTDLSLRGLPVFRGLIGPMPEGKGVVRYESPEVFESLTKEWGANAAGRKSRRRSASDA
;
A
#
# COMPACT_ATOMS: atom_id res chain seq x y z
N MET A 1 -8.19 25.96 1.50
CA MET A 1 -9.14 24.90 1.89
C MET A 1 -8.60 23.58 1.37
N ALA A 2 -8.22 22.65 2.25
CA ALA A 2 -7.70 21.35 1.82
C ALA A 2 -8.81 20.62 1.04
N LYS A 3 -8.52 20.26 -0.21
CA LYS A 3 -9.38 19.38 -1.01
C LYS A 3 -9.61 18.10 -0.19
N GLY A 4 -10.87 17.70 0.01
CA GLY A 4 -11.23 16.55 0.85
C GLY A 4 -10.40 15.32 0.49
N LYS A 5 -9.93 14.59 1.50
CA LYS A 5 -9.14 13.37 1.29
C LYS A 5 -10.08 12.20 1.03
N THR A 6 -9.85 11.45 -0.04
CA THR A 6 -10.52 10.17 -0.26
C THR A 6 -9.74 9.08 0.45
N PHE A 7 -10.42 8.22 1.21
CA PHE A 7 -9.81 7.07 1.86
C PHE A 7 -10.13 5.82 1.04
N ARG A 8 -9.10 5.17 0.49
CA ARG A 8 -9.24 3.98 -0.35
C ARG A 8 -8.78 2.75 0.43
N ILE A 9 -9.63 1.74 0.52
CA ILE A 9 -9.27 0.44 1.09
C ILE A 9 -9.12 -0.55 -0.07
N VAL A 10 -7.93 -1.14 -0.20
CA VAL A 10 -7.62 -2.15 -1.20
C VAL A 10 -7.51 -3.52 -0.53
N THR A 11 -8.31 -4.46 -0.98
CA THR A 11 -8.37 -5.83 -0.46
C THR A 11 -8.24 -6.82 -1.60
N ARG A 12 -7.90 -8.06 -1.27
CA ARG A 12 -7.90 -9.17 -2.24
C ARG A 12 -9.19 -9.98 -2.05
N GLY A 13 -9.91 -10.22 -3.15
CA GLY A 13 -11.08 -11.11 -3.17
C GLY A 13 -10.66 -12.57 -3.10
N ALA A 14 -11.61 -13.47 -2.82
CA ALA A 14 -11.36 -14.91 -2.72
C ALA A 14 -10.78 -15.55 -4.00
N ASN A 15 -11.03 -14.93 -5.16
CA ASN A 15 -10.48 -15.32 -6.47
C ASN A 15 -9.13 -14.67 -6.78
N GLY A 16 -8.56 -13.89 -5.86
CA GLY A 16 -7.30 -13.17 -6.06
C GLY A 16 -7.44 -11.81 -6.75
N GLU A 17 -8.64 -11.36 -7.09
CA GLU A 17 -8.84 -10.04 -7.70
C GLU A 17 -8.64 -8.91 -6.67
N LEU A 18 -8.03 -7.81 -7.11
CA LEU A 18 -7.93 -6.60 -6.28
C LEU A 18 -9.27 -5.86 -6.27
N ARG A 19 -9.76 -5.55 -5.08
CA ARG A 19 -10.97 -4.75 -4.86
C ARG A 19 -10.58 -3.48 -4.13
N ALA A 20 -10.85 -2.34 -4.76
CA ALA A 20 -10.72 -1.03 -4.15
C ALA A 20 -12.09 -0.48 -3.76
N ARG A 21 -12.21 0.08 -2.56
CA ARG A 21 -13.40 0.81 -2.13
C ARG A 21 -13.01 2.16 -1.56
N ASP A 22 -13.66 3.19 -2.04
CA ASP A 22 -13.39 4.57 -1.69
C ASP A 22 -14.42 5.10 -0.69
N TYR A 23 -13.94 5.94 0.23
CA TYR A 23 -14.73 6.60 1.26
C TYR A 23 -14.38 8.08 1.29
N GLU A 24 -15.39 8.94 1.36
CA GLU A 24 -15.19 10.41 1.38
C GLU A 24 -14.85 10.93 2.78
N HIS A 25 -15.11 10.14 3.82
CA HIS A 25 -14.95 10.53 5.21
C HIS A 25 -14.18 9.46 6.02
N GLN A 26 -13.27 9.92 6.88
CA GLN A 26 -12.45 9.03 7.72
C GLN A 26 -13.32 8.22 8.69
N GLU A 27 -14.42 8.82 9.17
CA GLU A 27 -15.37 8.22 10.09
C GLU A 27 -16.00 6.94 9.51
N ALA A 28 -16.17 6.87 8.19
CA ALA A 28 -16.68 5.66 7.54
C ALA A 28 -15.71 4.48 7.70
N VAL A 29 -14.40 4.75 7.63
CA VAL A 29 -13.36 3.74 7.83
C VAL A 29 -13.26 3.34 9.31
N LEU A 30 -13.31 4.33 10.22
CA LEU A 30 -13.28 4.12 11.68
C LEU A 30 -14.45 3.26 12.19
N ARG A 31 -15.60 3.29 11.51
CA ARG A 31 -16.75 2.43 11.87
C ARG A 31 -16.54 0.95 11.53
N MET A 32 -15.69 0.65 10.54
CA MET A 32 -15.45 -0.72 10.09
C MET A 32 -14.14 -1.30 10.63
N HIS A 33 -13.16 -0.44 10.95
CA HIS A 33 -11.83 -0.85 11.40
C HIS A 33 -11.46 -0.19 12.73
N THR A 34 -10.92 -0.98 13.65
CA THR A 34 -10.42 -0.49 14.92
C THR A 34 -9.11 0.27 14.70
N GLN A 35 -9.06 1.54 15.10
CA GLN A 35 -7.81 2.29 15.18
C GLN A 35 -6.92 1.73 16.28
N ILE A 36 -5.67 1.44 15.96
CA ILE A 36 -4.65 0.92 16.89
C ILE A 36 -3.52 1.90 17.13
N GLY A 37 -3.48 3.00 16.38
CA GLY A 37 -2.46 4.03 16.52
C GLY A 37 -2.67 5.17 15.55
N ILE A 38 -1.66 6.00 15.45
CA ILE A 38 -1.58 7.16 14.57
C ILE A 38 -0.22 7.10 13.88
N ASP A 39 -0.18 7.45 12.60
CA ASP A 39 1.07 7.56 11.86
C ASP A 39 1.79 8.88 12.18
N ASP A 40 3.08 8.80 12.54
CA ASP A 40 3.94 9.97 12.80
C ASP A 40 5.26 9.93 12.00
N CYS A 41 5.57 8.80 11.36
CA CYS A 41 6.85 8.60 10.67
C CYS A 41 6.82 8.91 9.17
N SER A 42 5.64 9.14 8.56
CA SER A 42 5.56 9.48 7.14
C SER A 42 6.35 10.76 6.80
N THR A 43 7.02 10.74 5.65
CA THR A 43 7.64 11.95 5.08
C THR A 43 6.59 12.91 4.52
N ASP A 44 5.44 12.38 4.10
CA ASP A 44 4.28 13.17 3.71
C ASP A 44 3.52 13.65 4.95
N LEU A 45 3.62 14.95 5.23
CA LEU A 45 2.91 15.60 6.34
C LEU A 45 1.39 15.50 6.22
N SER A 46 0.87 15.24 5.02
CA SER A 46 -0.57 15.02 4.81
C SER A 46 -1.04 13.66 5.33
N LEU A 47 -0.13 12.72 5.61
CA LEU A 47 -0.45 11.41 6.17
C LEU A 47 -0.23 11.33 7.69
N ARG A 48 0.68 12.15 8.23
CA ARG A 48 0.87 12.21 9.68
C ARG A 48 -0.43 12.59 10.38
N GLY A 49 -0.66 11.99 11.54
CA GLY A 49 -1.90 12.16 12.29
C GLY A 49 -3.05 11.27 11.81
N LEU A 50 -2.92 10.57 10.67
CA LEU A 50 -3.94 9.65 10.20
C LEU A 50 -3.91 8.32 10.97
N PRO A 51 -5.06 7.66 11.12
CA PRO A 51 -5.19 6.45 11.92
C PRO A 51 -4.46 5.25 11.28
N VAL A 52 -3.73 4.51 12.10
CA VAL A 52 -3.31 3.15 11.78
C VAL A 52 -4.41 2.20 12.23
N PHE A 53 -4.88 1.34 11.33
CA PHE A 53 -6.00 0.44 11.57
C PHE A 53 -5.55 -1.01 11.78
N ARG A 54 -6.24 -1.73 12.67
CA ARG A 54 -6.02 -3.17 12.85
C ARG A 54 -6.34 -3.91 11.55
N GLY A 55 -5.38 -4.71 11.09
CA GLY A 55 -5.56 -5.57 9.91
C GLY A 55 -5.47 -4.84 8.57
N LEU A 56 -5.06 -3.57 8.56
CA LEU A 56 -4.73 -2.83 7.34
C LEU A 56 -3.29 -2.30 7.43
N ILE A 57 -2.65 -2.19 6.27
CA ILE A 57 -1.34 -1.58 6.05
C ILE A 57 -1.58 -0.18 5.49
N GLY A 58 -0.98 0.84 6.11
CA GLY A 58 -1.14 2.25 5.75
C GLY A 58 -1.04 3.14 7.00
N PRO A 59 -1.27 4.45 6.88
CA PRO A 59 -1.71 5.21 5.69
C PRO A 59 -0.61 5.34 4.62
N MET A 60 -0.96 5.18 3.34
CA MET A 60 -0.05 5.40 2.22
C MET A 60 -0.59 6.49 1.28
N PRO A 61 0.28 7.31 0.66
CA PRO A 61 -0.18 8.30 -0.30
C PRO A 61 -0.49 7.63 -1.64
N GLU A 62 -1.65 7.92 -2.22
CA GLU A 62 -2.00 7.50 -3.57
C GLU A 62 -2.45 8.70 -4.39
N GLY A 63 -1.56 9.22 -5.25
CA GLY A 63 -1.88 10.40 -6.05
C GLY A 63 -2.29 11.63 -5.23
N LYS A 64 -3.02 12.57 -5.84
CA LYS A 64 -3.38 13.84 -5.19
C LYS A 64 -4.64 13.69 -4.33
N GLY A 65 -4.44 13.52 -3.02
CA GLY A 65 -5.51 13.57 -2.03
C GLY A 65 -6.22 12.23 -1.78
N VAL A 66 -5.67 11.11 -2.25
CA VAL A 66 -6.15 9.77 -1.84
C VAL A 66 -5.17 9.20 -0.82
N VAL A 67 -5.73 8.71 0.28
CA VAL A 67 -5.03 7.96 1.31
C VAL A 67 -5.41 6.50 1.15
N ARG A 68 -4.43 5.64 0.86
CA ARG A 68 -4.64 4.22 0.67
C ARG A 68 -4.34 3.44 1.94
N TYR A 69 -5.20 2.47 2.22
CA TYR A 69 -4.97 1.37 3.13
C TYR A 69 -5.11 0.05 2.37
N GLU A 70 -4.29 -0.93 2.69
CA GLU A 70 -4.27 -2.22 2.01
C GLU A 70 -4.42 -3.37 3.01
N SER A 71 -5.07 -4.46 2.62
CA SER A 71 -4.96 -5.71 3.39
C SER A 71 -3.52 -6.26 3.32
N PRO A 72 -3.02 -6.98 4.35
CA PRO A 72 -1.68 -7.57 4.35
C PRO A 72 -1.36 -8.39 3.09
N GLU A 73 -2.33 -9.15 2.59
CA GLU A 73 -2.17 -10.00 1.40
C GLU A 73 -1.88 -9.18 0.13
N VAL A 74 -2.52 -8.02 -0.01
CA VAL A 74 -2.30 -7.11 -1.14
C VAL A 74 -0.89 -6.51 -1.05
N PHE A 75 -0.53 -6.00 0.13
CA PHE A 75 0.79 -5.43 0.37
C PHE A 75 1.89 -6.45 0.09
N GLU A 76 1.77 -7.67 0.61
CA GLU A 76 2.75 -8.74 0.41
C GLU A 76 2.88 -9.12 -1.07
N SER A 77 1.77 -9.27 -1.77
CA SER A 77 1.75 -9.63 -3.19
C SER A 77 2.42 -8.54 -4.05
N LEU A 78 2.01 -7.28 -3.88
CA LEU A 78 2.60 -6.14 -4.61
C LEU A 78 4.09 -5.96 -4.30
N THR A 79 4.48 -6.15 -3.03
CA THR A 79 5.89 -6.06 -2.62
C THR A 79 6.74 -7.18 -3.24
N LYS A 80 6.20 -8.41 -3.32
CA LYS A 80 6.86 -9.53 -3.97
C LYS A 80 7.02 -9.31 -5.48
N GLU A 81 5.98 -8.83 -6.15
CA GLU A 81 6.04 -8.50 -7.59
C GLU A 81 7.09 -7.43 -7.87
N TRP A 82 7.16 -6.40 -7.02
CA TRP A 82 8.17 -5.36 -7.13
C TRP A 82 9.59 -5.92 -7.00
N GLY A 83 9.83 -6.81 -6.03
CA GLY A 83 11.12 -7.48 -5.84
C GLY A 83 11.49 -8.45 -6.96
N ALA A 84 10.52 -9.17 -7.52
CA ALA A 84 10.73 -10.13 -8.61
C ALA A 84 11.18 -9.44 -9.92
N ASN A 85 10.64 -8.25 -10.19
CA ASN A 85 11.01 -7.46 -11.37
C ASN A 85 12.47 -6.97 -11.35
N ALA A 86 13.14 -6.96 -10.19
CA ALA A 86 14.56 -6.60 -10.07
C ALA A 86 15.53 -7.75 -10.39
N ALA A 87 15.05 -9.00 -10.51
CA ALA A 87 15.88 -10.20 -10.70
C ALA A 87 16.44 -10.37 -12.13
N GLY A 88 16.45 -9.31 -12.94
CA GLY A 88 17.01 -9.27 -14.29
C GLY A 88 18.53 -9.11 -14.37
N ARG A 89 19.31 -9.30 -13.29
CA ARG A 89 20.77 -9.42 -13.41
C ARG A 89 21.11 -10.78 -14.02
N LYS A 90 21.03 -10.87 -15.35
CA LYS A 90 21.69 -11.91 -16.16
C LYS A 90 23.15 -11.94 -15.72
N SER A 91 23.52 -12.92 -14.91
CA SER A 91 24.91 -13.27 -14.69
C SER A 91 25.48 -13.64 -16.06
N ARG A 92 26.30 -12.76 -16.64
CA ARG A 92 27.12 -13.10 -17.82
C ARG A 92 28.05 -14.21 -17.35
N ARG A 93 27.69 -15.47 -17.65
CA ARG A 93 28.68 -16.54 -17.69
C ARG A 93 29.76 -16.08 -18.67
N ARG A 94 30.91 -15.69 -18.14
CA ARG A 94 32.13 -15.59 -18.92
C ARG A 94 32.40 -17.00 -19.39
N SER A 95 32.07 -17.29 -20.65
CA SER A 95 32.65 -18.42 -21.36
C SER A 95 34.15 -18.17 -21.37
N ALA A 96 34.87 -18.84 -20.48
CA ALA A 96 36.30 -19.00 -20.60
C ALA A 96 36.52 -19.81 -21.88
N SER A 97 36.97 -19.13 -22.94
CA SER A 97 37.54 -19.78 -24.10
C SER A 97 38.94 -20.25 -23.71
N ASP A 98 39.07 -21.53 -23.39
CA ASP A 98 40.33 -22.26 -23.51
C ASP A 98 40.53 -22.63 -24.99
N ALA A 99 41.58 -22.08 -25.61
CA ALA A 99 42.41 -22.63 -26.70
C ALA A 99 43.19 -21.50 -27.39
#